data_AF-A0A7Y0TG62-F1
#
_entry.id   AF-A0A7Y0TG62-F1
#
_cell.length_a   1.000
_cell.length_b   1.000
_cell.length_c   1.000
_cell.angle_alpha   90.00
_cell.angle_beta   90.00
_cell.angle_gamma   90.00
#
_symmetry.space_group_name_H-M   'P 1'
#
loop_
_entity.id
_entity.type
_entity.pdbx_description
1 polymer ?
#
loop_
_entity_poly.entity_id
_entity_poly.type
_entity_poly.pdbx_seq_one_letter_code
_entity_poly.pdbx_strand_id
1 'polypeptide(L)'
;MKSMKATLLALSAFLLITSPVSADPVTGDTAYITQAGSNGTVTTDKTETTENPDTITVTQEGSSSCETAEIKLAGNGNHTATVHQSGDHDSAKVSQLGEGDTAEIDQSGGSGNSSTISQGDLSVAGTATITQVGSGNTGDFTQNGVSDIATISQAGSGNGAAISQGDLSVGENATITQVGCGNSGEIFQYGLGDNATISQTAEGNTAKITQESGGDNNKATITQNTGGNGNTASIDQYGNNQTAAIDQRGSSNVADVDQSGTLQQVRITQTGSGNLAMINQH
;
A
#
# COMPACT_ATOMS: atom_id res chain seq x y z
N MET A 1 2.77 -45.86 -33.18
CA MET A 1 1.96 -44.84 -32.47
C MET A 1 1.83 -43.62 -33.37
N LYS A 2 0.60 -43.24 -33.73
CA LYS A 2 0.30 -42.11 -34.61
C LYS A 2 0.47 -40.79 -33.84
N SER A 3 1.28 -39.89 -34.40
CA SER A 3 1.31 -38.47 -34.05
C SER A 3 -0.01 -37.83 -34.51
N MET A 4 -0.70 -37.13 -33.61
CA MET A 4 -1.87 -36.33 -33.94
C MET A 4 -1.45 -34.86 -33.97
N LYS A 5 -1.39 -34.29 -35.19
CA LYS A 5 -1.31 -32.85 -35.43
C LYS A 5 -2.71 -32.27 -35.23
N ALA A 6 -2.87 -31.30 -34.34
CA ALA A 6 -4.07 -30.48 -34.28
C ALA A 6 -3.80 -29.17 -35.05
N THR A 7 -4.46 -29.02 -36.19
CA THR A 7 -4.51 -27.77 -36.96
C THR A 7 -5.61 -26.90 -36.36
N LEU A 8 -5.25 -25.71 -35.89
CA LEU A 8 -6.18 -24.74 -35.32
C LEU A 8 -6.87 -23.98 -36.46
N LEU A 9 -8.19 -24.17 -36.62
CA LEU A 9 -9.03 -23.27 -37.43
C LEU A 9 -9.30 -22.01 -36.61
N ALA A 10 -8.87 -20.86 -37.12
CA ALA A 10 -9.18 -19.57 -36.51
C ALA A 10 -10.66 -19.23 -36.70
N LEU A 11 -11.36 -19.02 -35.58
CA LEU A 11 -12.57 -18.23 -35.53
C LEU A 11 -12.50 -17.38 -34.26
N SER A 12 -12.65 -16.07 -34.42
CA SER A 12 -12.55 -15.03 -33.39
C SER A 12 -13.24 -15.42 -32.08
N ALA A 13 -12.45 -15.66 -31.03
CA ALA A 13 -12.93 -15.80 -29.67
C ALA A 13 -11.87 -15.22 -28.74
N PHE A 14 -12.31 -14.41 -27.78
CA PHE A 14 -11.54 -13.98 -26.61
C PHE A 14 -10.63 -15.12 -26.16
N LEU A 15 -9.31 -14.91 -26.25
CA LEU A 15 -8.34 -15.89 -25.82
C LEU A 15 -8.22 -15.75 -24.30
N LEU A 16 -9.06 -16.47 -23.54
CA LEU A 16 -8.73 -16.77 -22.14
C LEU A 16 -7.46 -17.61 -22.15
N ILE A 17 -6.32 -17.00 -21.83
CA ILE A 17 -5.10 -17.74 -21.56
C ILE A 17 -5.16 -18.12 -20.08
N THR A 18 -5.71 -19.28 -19.76
CA THR A 18 -5.48 -19.90 -18.46
C THR A 18 -4.09 -20.53 -18.50
N SER A 19 -3.09 -19.86 -17.94
CA SER A 19 -1.79 -20.49 -17.68
C SER A 19 -1.98 -21.61 -16.66
N PRO A 20 -1.32 -22.78 -16.82
CA PRO A 20 -1.44 -23.86 -15.85
C PRO A 20 -0.85 -23.42 -14.51
N VAL A 21 -1.71 -23.27 -13.50
CA VAL A 21 -1.30 -23.19 -12.10
C VAL A 21 -0.85 -24.58 -11.67
N SER A 22 0.35 -24.67 -11.09
CA SER A 22 0.76 -25.82 -10.29
C SER A 22 0.00 -25.78 -8.98
N ALA A 23 -1.28 -26.16 -8.99
CA ALA A 23 -2.00 -26.44 -7.76
C ALA A 23 -1.55 -27.82 -7.30
N ASP A 24 -0.86 -27.90 -6.15
CA ASP A 24 -0.66 -29.17 -5.48
C ASP A 24 -2.03 -29.59 -4.91
N PRO A 25 -2.63 -30.70 -5.38
CA PRO A 25 -3.96 -31.12 -4.94
C PRO A 25 -4.03 -31.57 -3.46
N VAL A 26 -2.93 -31.45 -2.70
CA VAL A 26 -2.83 -31.92 -1.30
C VAL A 26 -3.28 -30.85 -0.27
N THR A 27 -3.33 -29.55 -0.59
CA THR A 27 -3.48 -28.46 0.41
C THR A 27 -4.78 -27.63 0.38
N GLY A 28 -5.67 -27.82 -0.61
CA GLY A 28 -6.94 -27.06 -0.68
C GLY A 28 -6.81 -25.60 -1.17
N ASP A 29 -5.63 -25.24 -1.67
CA ASP A 29 -5.31 -23.93 -2.25
C ASP A 29 -6.17 -23.57 -3.45
N THR A 30 -6.46 -22.27 -3.61
CA THR A 30 -7.18 -21.78 -4.78
C THR A 30 -6.51 -20.55 -5.39
N ALA A 31 -6.22 -20.63 -6.69
CA ALA A 31 -5.75 -19.50 -7.49
C ALA A 31 -6.74 -19.20 -8.61
N TYR A 32 -7.27 -17.97 -8.63
CA TYR A 32 -8.12 -17.46 -9.71
C TYR A 32 -7.35 -16.40 -10.49
N ILE A 33 -6.95 -16.71 -11.72
CA ILE A 33 -6.27 -15.76 -12.61
C ILE A 33 -7.19 -15.48 -13.80
N THR A 34 -7.59 -14.22 -13.93
CA THR A 34 -8.33 -13.71 -15.08
C THR A 34 -7.46 -12.68 -15.79
N GLN A 35 -7.10 -12.96 -17.04
CA GLN A 35 -6.32 -12.06 -17.88
C GLN A 35 -7.09 -11.74 -19.16
N ALA A 36 -7.41 -10.46 -19.36
CA ALA A 36 -8.03 -9.93 -20.56
C ALA A 36 -7.13 -8.84 -21.15
N GLY A 37 -6.54 -9.10 -22.32
CA GLY A 37 -5.59 -8.18 -22.95
C GLY A 37 -4.49 -8.90 -23.74
N SER A 38 -3.43 -8.19 -24.08
CA SER A 38 -2.25 -8.76 -24.73
C SER A 38 -0.98 -8.46 -23.91
N ASN A 39 -0.11 -9.47 -23.73
CA ASN A 39 1.24 -9.36 -23.11
C ASN A 39 1.32 -8.99 -21.61
N GLY A 40 0.29 -9.21 -20.79
CA GLY A 40 0.47 -9.17 -19.33
C GLY A 40 1.19 -10.43 -18.82
N THR A 41 1.93 -10.32 -17.72
CA THR A 41 2.61 -11.43 -17.06
C THR A 41 2.13 -11.53 -15.61
N VAL A 42 1.63 -12.70 -15.23
CA VAL A 42 1.33 -13.04 -13.85
C VAL A 42 2.32 -14.12 -13.40
N THR A 43 3.11 -13.83 -12.38
CA THR A 43 3.97 -14.82 -11.73
C THR A 43 3.48 -15.02 -10.30
N THR A 44 3.12 -16.25 -9.98
CA THR A 44 2.79 -16.67 -8.62
C THR A 44 3.86 -17.68 -8.17
N ASP A 45 4.59 -17.37 -7.10
CA ASP A 45 5.51 -18.30 -6.46
C ASP A 45 5.00 -18.62 -5.06
N LYS A 46 4.66 -19.89 -4.81
CA LYS A 46 4.15 -20.35 -3.52
C LYS A 46 5.15 -21.35 -2.94
N THR A 47 5.71 -21.02 -1.79
CA THR A 47 6.61 -21.91 -1.03
C THR A 47 6.07 -22.04 0.39
N GLU A 48 5.15 -22.98 0.59
CA GLU A 48 4.57 -23.24 1.91
C GLU A 48 5.30 -24.34 2.69
N THR A 49 5.20 -24.24 4.02
CA THR A 49 5.68 -25.24 4.98
C THR A 49 4.55 -26.03 5.66
N THR A 50 3.27 -25.67 5.49
CA THR A 50 2.10 -26.31 6.18
C THR A 50 0.84 -26.42 5.31
N GLU A 51 -0.12 -27.29 5.66
CA GLU A 51 -1.30 -27.69 4.85
C GLU A 51 -2.50 -26.71 4.86
N ASN A 52 -2.30 -25.39 4.95
CA ASN A 52 -3.39 -24.42 5.06
C ASN A 52 -3.73 -23.78 3.69
N PRO A 53 -5.03 -23.60 3.33
CA PRO A 53 -5.39 -23.12 2.00
C PRO A 53 -5.17 -21.61 1.83
N ASP A 54 -4.26 -21.24 0.94
CA ASP A 54 -4.10 -19.85 0.45
C ASP A 54 -5.11 -19.52 -0.65
N THR A 55 -5.46 -18.25 -0.75
CA THR A 55 -6.25 -17.72 -1.87
C THR A 55 -5.49 -16.62 -2.61
N ILE A 56 -5.20 -16.87 -3.90
CA ILE A 56 -4.66 -15.85 -4.81
C ILE A 56 -5.74 -15.50 -5.83
N THR A 57 -6.06 -14.21 -5.96
CA THR A 57 -6.91 -13.70 -7.04
C THR A 57 -6.16 -12.63 -7.81
N VAL A 58 -5.95 -12.84 -9.11
CA VAL A 58 -5.36 -11.83 -10.00
C VAL A 58 -6.33 -11.56 -11.15
N THR A 59 -6.72 -10.30 -11.32
CA THR A 59 -7.51 -9.83 -12.45
C THR A 59 -6.76 -8.71 -13.17
N GLN A 60 -6.37 -8.95 -14.41
CA GLN A 60 -5.70 -7.97 -15.28
C GLN A 60 -6.60 -7.68 -16.49
N GLU A 61 -7.04 -6.43 -16.63
CA GLU A 61 -7.89 -5.96 -17.74
C GLU A 61 -7.22 -4.76 -18.45
N GLY A 62 -6.59 -4.97 -19.61
CA GLY A 62 -5.79 -3.92 -20.28
C GLY A 62 -5.61 -4.10 -21.79
N SER A 63 -5.36 -3.00 -22.50
CA SER A 63 -5.40 -2.97 -23.99
C SER A 63 -4.05 -3.23 -24.67
N SER A 64 -2.90 -3.10 -23.99
CA SER A 64 -1.59 -3.50 -24.55
C SER A 64 -0.41 -3.52 -23.57
N SER A 65 0.24 -4.69 -23.48
CA SER A 65 1.66 -4.97 -23.24
C SER A 65 2.43 -4.14 -22.22
N CYS A 66 2.29 -4.47 -20.93
CA CYS A 66 3.38 -4.76 -19.97
C CYS A 66 2.86 -4.79 -18.53
N GLU A 67 1.65 -5.29 -18.27
CA GLU A 67 1.12 -5.41 -16.91
C GLU A 67 1.84 -6.56 -16.20
N THR A 68 2.46 -6.30 -15.06
CA THR A 68 3.14 -7.33 -14.25
C THR A 68 2.51 -7.44 -12.87
N ALA A 69 2.04 -8.64 -12.54
CA ALA A 69 1.67 -9.01 -11.18
C ALA A 69 2.62 -10.11 -10.69
N GLU A 70 3.38 -9.83 -9.64
CA GLU A 70 4.21 -10.82 -8.95
C GLU A 70 3.62 -11.05 -7.55
N ILE A 71 3.14 -12.26 -7.28
CA ILE A 71 2.66 -12.64 -5.96
C ILE A 71 3.55 -13.75 -5.42
N LYS A 72 4.15 -13.51 -4.26
CA LYS A 72 4.91 -14.50 -3.51
C LYS A 72 4.25 -14.74 -2.17
N LEU A 73 3.84 -15.98 -1.91
CA LEU A 73 3.30 -16.42 -0.63
C LEU A 73 4.24 -17.46 -0.01
N ALA A 74 4.71 -17.17 1.20
CA ALA A 74 5.45 -18.07 2.05
C ALA A 74 5.00 -17.88 3.50
N GLY A 75 5.32 -18.81 4.40
CA GLY A 75 4.87 -18.76 5.80
C GLY A 75 3.80 -19.80 6.12
N ASN A 76 3.15 -19.70 7.29
CA ASN A 76 2.11 -20.66 7.72
C ASN A 76 0.76 -19.97 7.85
N GLY A 77 -0.35 -20.64 7.54
CA GLY A 77 -1.69 -20.05 7.68
C GLY A 77 -2.26 -19.56 6.34
N ASN A 78 -3.54 -19.17 6.35
CA ASN A 78 -4.26 -18.81 5.12
C ASN A 78 -3.93 -17.37 4.71
N HIS A 79 -3.05 -17.20 3.73
CA HIS A 79 -2.82 -15.91 3.10
C HIS A 79 -3.89 -15.62 2.05
N THR A 80 -4.27 -14.34 1.94
CA THR A 80 -5.12 -13.87 0.84
C THR A 80 -4.44 -12.72 0.13
N ALA A 81 -4.09 -12.94 -1.15
CA ALA A 81 -3.54 -11.90 -2.02
C ALA A 81 -4.49 -11.64 -3.18
N THR A 82 -5.00 -10.42 -3.29
CA THR A 82 -5.83 -9.96 -4.41
C THR A 82 -5.14 -8.84 -5.15
N VAL A 83 -4.96 -8.99 -6.47
CA VAL A 83 -4.43 -7.95 -7.35
C VAL A 83 -5.42 -7.70 -8.48
N HIS A 84 -5.93 -6.49 -8.57
CA HIS A 84 -6.71 -5.97 -9.69
C HIS A 84 -5.92 -4.88 -10.39
N GLN A 85 -5.69 -5.02 -11.69
CA GLN A 85 -5.00 -4.02 -12.51
C GLN A 85 -5.84 -3.75 -13.75
N SER A 86 -6.19 -2.49 -13.96
CA SER A 86 -6.83 -2.04 -15.19
C SER A 86 -6.13 -0.80 -15.73
N GLY A 87 -5.32 -0.93 -16.77
CA GLY A 87 -4.43 0.15 -17.23
C GLY A 87 -3.32 -0.37 -18.13
N ASP A 88 -2.39 0.50 -18.52
CA ASP A 88 -1.23 0.15 -19.33
C ASP A 88 0.08 0.24 -18.50
N HIS A 89 0.94 -0.78 -18.53
CA HIS A 89 2.25 -0.80 -17.81
C HIS A 89 2.18 -0.71 -16.28
N ASP A 90 1.10 -1.18 -15.65
CA ASP A 90 1.02 -1.22 -14.19
C ASP A 90 1.82 -2.40 -13.61
N SER A 91 2.53 -2.17 -12.51
CA SER A 91 3.30 -3.16 -11.77
C SER A 91 2.75 -3.32 -10.36
N ALA A 92 2.36 -4.54 -10.00
CA ALA A 92 1.93 -4.91 -8.67
C ALA A 92 2.79 -6.05 -8.15
N LYS A 93 3.34 -5.90 -6.95
CA LYS A 93 4.09 -6.93 -6.25
C LYS A 93 3.50 -7.15 -4.87
N VAL A 94 3.20 -8.39 -4.54
CA VAL A 94 2.78 -8.81 -3.20
C VAL A 94 3.74 -9.89 -2.72
N SER A 95 4.33 -9.72 -1.54
CA SER A 95 5.12 -10.74 -0.84
C SER A 95 4.57 -10.88 0.57
N GLN A 96 3.95 -12.01 0.89
CA GLN A 96 3.48 -12.33 2.25
C GLN A 96 4.32 -13.51 2.74
N LEU A 97 5.06 -13.30 3.83
CA LEU A 97 5.97 -14.28 4.41
C LEU A 97 5.56 -14.70 5.84
N GLY A 98 4.57 -14.01 6.42
CA GLY A 98 4.09 -14.14 7.79
C GLY A 98 3.05 -15.24 8.01
N GLU A 99 2.10 -15.02 8.92
CA GLU A 99 0.99 -15.94 9.17
C GLU A 99 -0.39 -15.28 8.99
N GLY A 100 -1.13 -15.70 7.95
CA GLY A 100 -2.55 -15.35 7.79
C GLY A 100 -2.80 -13.93 7.28
N ASP A 101 -1.82 -13.34 6.59
CA ASP A 101 -1.91 -11.97 6.13
C ASP A 101 -2.86 -11.79 4.93
N THR A 102 -3.49 -10.62 4.84
CA THR A 102 -4.29 -10.18 3.69
C THR A 102 -3.64 -9.00 2.99
N ALA A 103 -3.47 -9.11 1.67
CA ALA A 103 -2.93 -8.07 0.80
C ALA A 103 -3.87 -7.82 -0.38
N GLU A 104 -4.23 -6.56 -0.60
CA GLU A 104 -5.06 -6.14 -1.72
C GLU A 104 -4.39 -4.98 -2.47
N ILE A 105 -4.26 -5.12 -3.79
CA ILE A 105 -3.81 -4.05 -4.69
C ILE A 105 -4.88 -3.85 -5.76
N ASP A 106 -5.42 -2.63 -5.87
CA ASP A 106 -6.29 -2.19 -6.97
C ASP A 106 -5.66 -1.00 -7.69
N GLN A 107 -5.14 -1.22 -8.90
CA GLN A 107 -4.58 -0.19 -9.77
C GLN A 107 -5.54 0.04 -10.94
N SER A 108 -6.51 0.94 -10.76
CA SER A 108 -7.57 1.17 -11.75
C SER A 108 -7.42 2.48 -12.53
N GLY A 109 -7.29 2.34 -13.84
CA GLY A 109 -7.12 3.39 -14.83
C GLY A 109 -5.71 3.97 -14.92
N GLY A 110 -5.36 4.47 -16.11
CA GLY A 110 -4.13 5.20 -16.41
C GLY A 110 -2.95 4.30 -16.81
N SER A 111 -1.72 4.83 -16.71
CA SER A 111 -0.52 4.08 -17.08
C SER A 111 0.62 4.24 -16.08
N GLY A 112 1.37 3.16 -15.84
CA GLY A 112 2.64 3.18 -15.11
C GLY A 112 2.52 3.30 -13.60
N ASN A 113 1.43 2.83 -13.00
CA ASN A 113 1.32 2.77 -11.55
C ASN A 113 2.17 1.60 -11.00
N SER A 114 2.83 1.81 -9.87
CA SER A 114 3.65 0.82 -9.19
C SER A 114 3.16 0.62 -7.76
N SER A 115 2.88 -0.62 -7.38
CA SER A 115 2.44 -1.00 -6.04
C SER A 115 3.27 -2.16 -5.52
N THR A 116 3.79 -2.03 -4.30
CA THR A 116 4.49 -3.12 -3.61
C THR A 116 3.87 -3.32 -2.22
N ILE A 117 3.48 -4.55 -1.89
CA ILE A 117 3.15 -4.97 -0.54
C ILE A 117 4.16 -6.02 -0.10
N SER A 118 4.83 -5.78 1.03
CA SER A 118 5.70 -6.74 1.69
C SER A 118 5.26 -6.94 3.14
N GLN A 119 4.71 -8.11 3.44
CA GLN A 119 4.40 -8.57 4.79
C GLN A 119 5.46 -9.61 5.20
N GLY A 120 6.31 -9.28 6.17
CA GLY A 120 7.48 -10.09 6.54
C GLY A 120 7.14 -11.30 7.43
N ASP A 121 8.14 -12.14 7.69
CA ASP A 121 8.02 -13.43 8.42
C ASP A 121 7.47 -13.34 9.85
N LEU A 122 7.48 -12.13 10.43
CA LEU A 122 6.96 -11.85 11.77
C LEU A 122 5.54 -11.28 11.74
N SER A 123 5.00 -11.00 10.55
CA SER A 123 3.65 -10.49 10.41
C SER A 123 2.64 -11.58 10.74
N VAL A 124 1.60 -11.23 11.49
CA VAL A 124 0.51 -12.14 11.82
C VAL A 124 -0.82 -11.41 11.66
N ALA A 125 -1.66 -11.87 10.75
CA ALA A 125 -2.96 -11.29 10.43
C ALA A 125 -2.92 -9.80 10.04
N GLY A 126 -1.83 -9.36 9.39
CA GLY A 126 -1.74 -8.01 8.83
C GLY A 126 -2.71 -7.80 7.66
N THR A 127 -3.25 -6.60 7.51
CA THR A 127 -4.04 -6.18 6.35
C THR A 127 -3.40 -4.99 5.67
N ALA A 128 -2.97 -5.15 4.41
CA ALA A 128 -2.43 -4.09 3.57
C ALA A 128 -3.31 -3.89 2.32
N THR A 129 -3.76 -2.66 2.09
CA THR A 129 -4.56 -2.31 0.91
C THR A 129 -3.96 -1.10 0.18
N ILE A 130 -3.59 -1.28 -1.09
CA ILE A 130 -3.24 -0.18 -2.00
C ILE A 130 -4.36 0.00 -3.03
N THR A 131 -4.87 1.23 -3.17
CA THR A 131 -5.72 1.65 -4.28
C THR A 131 -5.07 2.81 -5.02
N GLN A 132 -4.81 2.66 -6.31
CA GLN A 132 -4.22 3.68 -7.18
C GLN A 132 -5.12 3.94 -8.38
N VAL A 133 -5.52 5.19 -8.56
CA VAL A 133 -6.33 5.64 -9.70
C VAL A 133 -5.60 6.74 -10.44
N GLY A 134 -5.29 6.53 -11.72
CA GLY A 134 -4.61 7.51 -12.56
C GLY A 134 -3.24 7.04 -13.04
N SER A 135 -2.23 7.92 -13.19
CA SER A 135 -1.00 7.55 -13.91
C SER A 135 0.26 7.82 -13.11
N GLY A 136 1.18 6.87 -13.07
CA GLY A 136 2.48 7.04 -12.43
C GLY A 136 2.43 7.15 -10.91
N ASN A 137 1.40 6.62 -10.24
CA ASN A 137 1.36 6.61 -8.78
C ASN A 137 2.23 5.44 -8.25
N THR A 138 2.98 5.69 -7.17
CA THR A 138 3.80 4.69 -6.47
C THR A 138 3.30 4.51 -5.04
N GLY A 139 3.05 3.26 -4.64
CA GLY A 139 2.57 2.89 -3.31
C GLY A 139 3.40 1.73 -2.80
N ASP A 140 4.06 1.90 -1.66
CA ASP A 140 4.89 0.86 -1.06
C ASP A 140 4.46 0.59 0.40
N PHE A 141 4.29 -0.69 0.73
CA PHE A 141 4.01 -1.19 2.07
C PHE A 141 5.11 -2.13 2.55
N THR A 142 5.52 -1.96 3.80
CA THR A 142 6.27 -2.97 4.56
C THR A 142 5.62 -3.13 5.93
N GLN A 143 5.09 -4.33 6.23
CA GLN A 143 4.47 -4.66 7.51
C GLN A 143 5.15 -5.90 8.09
N ASN A 144 5.72 -5.79 9.28
CA ASN A 144 6.35 -6.92 9.96
C ASN A 144 5.74 -7.20 11.35
N GLY A 145 4.67 -6.51 11.73
CA GLY A 145 3.99 -6.62 13.02
C GLY A 145 2.69 -7.42 12.99
N VAL A 146 2.01 -7.45 14.13
CA VAL A 146 0.86 -8.33 14.40
C VAL A 146 -0.45 -7.53 14.38
N SER A 147 -1.37 -7.92 13.48
CA SER A 147 -2.70 -7.31 13.31
C SER A 147 -2.69 -5.85 12.84
N ASP A 148 -1.66 -5.46 12.08
CA ASP A 148 -1.53 -4.08 11.61
C ASP A 148 -2.37 -3.85 10.37
N ILE A 149 -3.04 -2.69 10.32
CA ILE A 149 -3.87 -2.28 9.19
C ILE A 149 -3.21 -1.10 8.51
N ALA A 150 -3.00 -1.21 7.21
CA ALA A 150 -2.37 -0.15 6.45
C ALA A 150 -3.07 0.07 5.11
N THR A 151 -3.37 1.34 4.80
CA THR A 151 -4.14 1.71 3.60
C THR A 151 -3.50 2.89 2.87
N ILE A 152 -3.23 2.71 1.57
CA ILE A 152 -2.77 3.75 0.65
C ILE A 152 -3.86 3.95 -0.40
N SER A 153 -4.36 5.17 -0.55
CA SER A 153 -5.30 5.55 -1.60
C SER A 153 -4.74 6.75 -2.36
N GLN A 154 -4.40 6.57 -3.64
CA GLN A 154 -3.83 7.62 -4.49
C GLN A 154 -4.72 7.85 -5.71
N ALA A 155 -5.11 9.09 -5.95
CA ALA A 155 -5.89 9.50 -7.12
C ALA A 155 -5.20 10.68 -7.83
N GLY A 156 -4.94 10.53 -9.12
CA GLY A 156 -4.29 11.55 -9.95
C GLY A 156 -2.99 11.04 -10.57
N SER A 157 -1.94 11.88 -10.61
CA SER A 157 -0.70 11.52 -11.31
C SER A 157 0.56 11.76 -10.52
N GLY A 158 1.49 10.80 -10.51
CA GLY A 158 2.81 10.97 -9.91
C GLY A 158 2.81 11.07 -8.39
N ASN A 159 1.79 10.55 -7.69
CA ASN A 159 1.78 10.55 -6.24
C ASN A 159 2.65 9.40 -5.71
N GLY A 160 3.38 9.62 -4.61
CA GLY A 160 4.21 8.64 -3.91
C GLY A 160 3.72 8.46 -2.47
N ALA A 161 3.46 7.22 -2.06
CA ALA A 161 3.04 6.88 -0.72
C ALA A 161 3.84 5.69 -0.20
N ALA A 162 4.34 5.79 1.03
CA ALA A 162 5.05 4.71 1.70
C ALA A 162 4.55 4.56 3.13
N ILE A 163 4.27 3.32 3.55
CA ILE A 163 3.96 2.99 4.93
C ILE A 163 4.86 1.84 5.38
N SER A 164 5.51 2.03 6.54
CA SER A 164 6.35 1.02 7.18
C SER A 164 5.93 0.82 8.64
N GLN A 165 5.50 -0.40 8.96
CA GLN A 165 5.16 -0.87 10.32
C GLN A 165 6.15 -1.97 10.74
N GLY A 166 6.92 -1.72 11.80
CA GLY A 166 8.09 -2.55 12.14
C GLY A 166 7.80 -3.85 12.91
N ASP A 167 8.84 -4.64 13.14
CA ASP A 167 8.78 -6.02 13.67
C ASP A 167 8.18 -6.19 15.08
N LEU A 168 8.01 -5.11 15.84
CA LEU A 168 7.42 -5.10 17.19
C LEU A 168 6.05 -4.39 17.24
N SER A 169 5.55 -4.00 16.07
CA SER A 169 4.28 -3.29 15.95
C SER A 169 3.11 -4.27 16.17
N VAL A 170 2.14 -3.83 16.97
CA VAL A 170 0.91 -4.60 17.23
C VAL A 170 -0.30 -3.68 17.16
N GLY A 171 -1.13 -3.88 16.13
CA GLY A 171 -2.43 -3.25 16.01
C GLY A 171 -2.36 -1.80 15.54
N GLU A 172 -1.32 -1.44 14.81
CA GLU A 172 -1.14 -0.12 14.24
C GLU A 172 -2.12 0.11 13.09
N ASN A 173 -2.52 1.38 12.93
CA ASN A 173 -3.35 1.79 11.81
C ASN A 173 -2.70 2.98 11.09
N ALA A 174 -2.31 2.77 9.84
CA ALA A 174 -1.72 3.80 8.99
C ALA A 174 -2.58 4.03 7.75
N THR A 175 -2.91 5.28 7.47
CA THR A 175 -3.65 5.65 6.25
C THR A 175 -2.99 6.82 5.54
N ILE A 176 -2.68 6.65 4.25
CA ILE A 176 -2.27 7.74 3.36
C ILE A 176 -3.34 7.90 2.28
N THR A 177 -3.89 9.10 2.14
CA THR A 177 -4.79 9.48 1.05
C THR A 177 -4.20 10.66 0.28
N GLN A 178 -3.97 10.49 -1.00
CA GLN A 178 -3.41 11.52 -1.89
C GLN A 178 -4.33 11.73 -3.09
N VAL A 179 -4.74 12.97 -3.31
CA VAL A 179 -5.56 13.39 -4.45
C VAL A 179 -4.87 14.57 -5.11
N GLY A 180 -4.55 14.45 -6.40
CA GLY A 180 -3.86 15.49 -7.16
C GLY A 180 -2.59 14.97 -7.82
N CYS A 181 -1.61 15.87 -7.99
CA CYS A 181 -0.38 15.58 -8.71
C CYS A 181 0.85 15.75 -7.83
N GLY A 182 1.77 14.78 -7.86
CA GLY A 182 3.09 14.92 -7.23
C GLY A 182 3.10 14.96 -5.71
N ASN A 183 2.08 14.44 -5.03
CA ASN A 183 2.08 14.38 -3.57
C ASN A 183 2.97 13.26 -3.05
N SER A 184 3.66 13.48 -1.94
CA SER A 184 4.51 12.52 -1.24
C SER A 184 4.06 12.37 0.21
N GLY A 185 3.78 11.15 0.63
CA GLY A 185 3.28 10.82 1.96
C GLY A 185 4.06 9.64 2.52
N GLU A 186 4.52 9.74 3.76
CA GLU A 186 5.31 8.69 4.39
C GLU A 186 4.89 8.50 5.84
N ILE A 187 4.62 7.26 6.24
CA ILE A 187 4.28 6.90 7.62
C ILE A 187 5.23 5.81 8.10
N PHE A 188 5.88 6.05 9.24
CA PHE A 188 6.65 5.07 9.99
C PHE A 188 6.04 4.86 11.37
N GLN A 189 5.75 3.61 11.74
CA GLN A 189 5.24 3.26 13.05
C GLN A 189 6.02 2.06 13.62
N TYR A 190 6.50 2.21 14.85
CA TYR A 190 7.32 1.20 15.54
C TYR A 190 6.83 0.89 16.97
N GLY A 191 5.58 1.25 17.30
CA GLY A 191 4.98 1.22 18.64
C GLY A 191 3.98 0.10 18.90
N LEU A 192 2.95 0.39 19.71
CA LEU A 192 1.78 -0.48 19.94
C LEU A 192 0.49 0.34 19.81
N GLY A 193 -0.39 -0.04 18.88
CA GLY A 193 -1.72 0.57 18.73
C GLY A 193 -1.70 2.02 18.25
N ASP A 194 -0.65 2.41 17.52
CA ASP A 194 -0.51 3.77 17.00
C ASP A 194 -1.42 4.03 15.78
N ASN A 195 -1.94 5.26 15.67
CA ASN A 195 -2.76 5.71 14.55
C ASN A 195 -2.13 6.89 13.82
N ALA A 196 -1.80 6.70 12.54
CA ALA A 196 -1.24 7.73 11.68
C ALA A 196 -2.12 7.96 10.45
N THR A 197 -2.41 9.22 10.13
CA THR A 197 -3.17 9.58 8.93
C THR A 197 -2.54 10.76 8.21
N ILE A 198 -2.26 10.59 6.92
CA ILE A 198 -1.86 11.65 6.01
C ILE A 198 -2.95 11.83 4.96
N SER A 199 -3.43 13.06 4.78
CA SER A 199 -4.37 13.43 3.71
C SER A 199 -3.84 14.65 2.94
N GLN A 200 -3.60 14.46 1.65
CA GLN A 200 -3.07 15.50 0.74
C GLN A 200 -4.02 15.62 -0.44
N THR A 201 -4.67 16.77 -0.63
CA THR A 201 -5.68 16.97 -1.68
C THR A 201 -5.33 18.08 -2.68
N ALA A 202 -4.07 18.53 -2.67
CA ALA A 202 -3.55 19.54 -3.60
C ALA A 202 -2.31 19.00 -4.34
N GLU A 203 -1.48 19.86 -4.90
CA GLU A 203 -0.34 19.45 -5.73
C GLU A 203 1.01 19.63 -5.00
N GLY A 204 1.92 18.67 -5.19
CA GLY A 204 3.32 18.80 -4.75
C GLY A 204 3.51 18.86 -3.24
N ASN A 205 2.58 18.30 -2.45
CA ASN A 205 2.69 18.33 -1.01
C ASN A 205 3.56 17.19 -0.48
N THR A 206 4.30 17.45 0.59
CA THR A 206 5.10 16.45 1.31
C THR A 206 4.62 16.37 2.75
N ALA A 207 4.32 15.15 3.21
CA ALA A 207 3.91 14.86 4.58
C ALA A 207 4.65 13.63 5.10
N LYS A 208 5.14 13.72 6.34
CA LYS A 208 5.77 12.60 7.05
C LYS A 208 5.24 12.47 8.46
N ILE A 209 4.94 11.24 8.88
CA ILE A 209 4.62 10.91 10.26
C ILE A 209 5.59 9.83 10.72
N THR A 210 6.27 10.06 11.84
CA THR A 210 7.09 9.06 12.54
C THR A 210 6.55 8.87 13.95
N GLN A 211 6.17 7.64 14.29
CA GLN A 211 5.79 7.23 15.64
C GLN A 211 6.81 6.17 16.10
N GLU A 212 7.74 6.59 16.95
CA GLU A 212 8.91 5.78 17.30
C GLU A 212 8.63 4.71 18.37
N SER A 213 9.53 3.73 18.45
CA SER A 213 9.42 2.58 19.33
C SER A 213 9.34 2.96 20.81
N GLY A 214 8.43 2.31 21.55
CA GLY A 214 8.19 2.57 22.97
C GLY A 214 7.13 3.64 23.24
N GLY A 215 6.47 4.13 22.19
CA GLY A 215 5.23 4.89 22.28
C GLY A 215 4.01 4.01 22.04
N ASP A 216 3.06 4.03 22.98
CA ASP A 216 1.79 3.33 22.88
C ASP A 216 0.65 4.33 22.66
N ASN A 217 -0.29 3.99 21.77
CA ASN A 217 -1.53 4.73 21.53
C ASN A 217 -1.34 6.20 21.08
N ASN A 218 -0.34 6.48 20.26
CA ASN A 218 -0.14 7.79 19.68
C ASN A 218 -1.06 8.02 18.48
N LYS A 219 -1.53 9.26 18.33
CA LYS A 219 -2.32 9.70 17.19
C LYS A 219 -1.64 10.86 16.47
N ALA A 220 -1.36 10.69 15.20
CA ALA A 220 -0.80 11.71 14.34
C ALA A 220 -1.69 11.93 13.11
N THR A 221 -2.00 13.18 12.80
CA THR A 221 -2.79 13.52 11.61
C THR A 221 -2.18 14.71 10.88
N ILE A 222 -1.86 14.54 9.60
CA ILE A 222 -1.47 15.63 8.71
C ILE A 222 -2.54 15.79 7.65
N THR A 223 -3.03 17.02 7.48
CA THR A 223 -3.97 17.39 6.42
C THR A 223 -3.45 18.60 5.65
N GLN A 224 -3.24 18.42 4.35
CA GLN A 224 -2.80 19.45 3.41
C GLN A 224 -3.89 19.62 2.34
N ASN A 225 -4.73 20.64 2.52
CA ASN A 225 -5.99 20.80 1.80
C ASN A 225 -5.85 21.51 0.44
N THR A 226 -6.87 21.38 -0.41
CA THR A 226 -7.03 22.07 -1.71
C THR A 226 -6.67 23.56 -1.64
N GLY A 227 -5.82 24.00 -2.57
CA GLY A 227 -5.28 25.37 -2.62
C GLY A 227 -3.94 25.54 -1.89
N GLY A 228 -3.45 24.49 -1.23
CA GLY A 228 -2.13 24.46 -0.62
C GLY A 228 -1.14 23.61 -1.38
N ASN A 229 -0.55 24.19 -2.43
CA ASN A 229 0.51 23.54 -3.20
C ASN A 229 1.86 23.68 -2.49
N GLY A 230 2.69 22.64 -2.56
CA GLY A 230 4.08 22.70 -2.07
C GLY A 230 4.21 22.83 -0.56
N ASN A 231 3.23 22.35 0.21
CA ASN A 231 3.32 22.34 1.67
C ASN A 231 4.21 21.19 2.15
N THR A 232 4.92 21.43 3.25
CA THR A 232 5.70 20.43 3.97
C THR A 232 5.19 20.31 5.39
N ALA A 233 4.90 19.09 5.83
CA ALA A 233 4.49 18.80 7.20
C ALA A 233 5.22 17.57 7.75
N SER A 234 5.72 17.66 8.98
CA SER A 234 6.30 16.53 9.71
C SER A 234 5.71 16.43 11.11
N ILE A 235 5.43 15.22 11.55
CA ILE A 235 5.08 14.89 12.94
C ILE A 235 6.00 13.76 13.38
N ASP A 236 6.81 14.01 14.42
CA ASP A 236 7.62 13.00 15.11
C ASP A 236 7.11 12.87 16.56
N GLN A 237 6.73 11.66 16.97
CA GLN A 237 6.18 11.35 18.30
C GLN A 237 7.02 10.29 19.02
N TYR A 238 7.53 10.67 20.19
CA TYR A 238 8.31 9.85 21.13
C TYR A 238 7.58 9.68 22.47
N GLY A 239 7.11 8.48 22.82
CA GLY A 239 6.40 8.24 24.09
C GLY A 239 4.89 8.01 23.92
N ASN A 240 4.10 8.12 24.99
CA ASN A 240 2.79 7.45 25.08
C ASN A 240 1.58 8.41 25.03
N ASN A 241 0.49 7.97 24.39
CA ASN A 241 -0.80 8.69 24.36
C ASN A 241 -0.70 10.14 23.84
N GLN A 242 0.14 10.38 22.84
CA GLN A 242 0.32 11.71 22.27
C GLN A 242 -0.65 11.94 21.13
N THR A 243 -1.08 13.19 20.94
CA THR A 243 -1.92 13.60 19.81
C THR A 243 -1.31 14.80 19.12
N ALA A 244 -0.94 14.65 17.86
CA ALA A 244 -0.44 15.71 17.01
C ALA A 244 -1.35 15.87 15.79
N ALA A 245 -1.69 17.10 15.46
CA ALA A 245 -2.44 17.44 14.26
C ALA A 245 -1.83 18.63 13.53
N ILE A 246 -1.60 18.49 12.23
CA ILE A 246 -1.18 19.58 11.34
C ILE A 246 -2.27 19.78 10.29
N ASP A 247 -2.82 20.98 10.19
CA ASP A 247 -3.74 21.40 9.12
C ASP A 247 -3.15 22.60 8.37
N GLN A 248 -2.75 22.38 7.12
CA GLN A 248 -2.19 23.40 6.23
C GLN A 248 -3.17 23.75 5.11
N ARG A 249 -3.57 25.02 5.05
CA ARG A 249 -4.49 25.58 4.06
C ARG A 249 -3.81 26.77 3.36
N GLY A 250 -3.46 26.62 2.10
CA GLY A 250 -2.65 27.60 1.36
C GLY A 250 -1.23 27.09 1.11
N SER A 251 -0.44 27.80 0.32
CA SER A 251 0.74 27.25 -0.37
C SER A 251 2.07 27.44 0.37
N SER A 252 3.02 26.53 0.17
CA SER A 252 4.39 26.66 0.67
C SER A 252 4.49 26.85 2.19
N ASN A 253 3.56 26.30 2.94
CA ASN A 253 3.61 26.28 4.39
C ASN A 253 4.52 25.13 4.86
N VAL A 254 5.26 25.39 5.94
CA VAL A 254 6.11 24.41 6.61
C VAL A 254 5.63 24.27 8.05
N ALA A 255 5.26 23.05 8.44
CA ALA A 255 4.85 22.70 9.78
C ALA A 255 5.70 21.53 10.28
N ASP A 256 6.19 21.65 11.51
CA ASP A 256 7.00 20.63 12.15
C ASP A 256 6.55 20.46 13.60
N VAL A 257 6.33 19.22 14.02
CA VAL A 257 5.90 18.85 15.36
C VAL A 257 6.81 17.75 15.85
N ASP A 258 7.60 18.05 16.88
CA ASP A 258 8.35 17.07 17.67
C ASP A 258 7.72 16.99 19.06
N GLN A 259 7.14 15.84 19.41
CA GLN A 259 6.56 15.60 20.72
C GLN A 259 7.26 14.42 21.42
N SER A 260 7.87 14.67 22.56
CA SER A 260 8.39 13.63 23.46
C SER A 260 7.70 13.63 24.83
N GLY A 261 7.06 12.56 25.28
CA GLY A 261 6.47 12.52 26.63
C GLY A 261 5.22 11.65 26.77
N THR A 262 4.30 12.06 27.64
CA THR A 262 3.03 11.35 27.85
C THR A 262 1.86 12.33 27.85
N LEU A 263 0.76 12.00 27.16
CA LEU A 263 -0.47 12.81 27.10
C LEU A 263 -0.30 14.21 26.49
N GLN A 264 0.61 14.35 25.53
CA GLN A 264 0.86 15.63 24.86
C GLN A 264 -0.15 15.88 23.74
N GLN A 265 -0.59 17.13 23.60
CA GLN A 265 -1.52 17.54 22.55
C GLN A 265 -0.98 18.75 21.80
N VAL A 266 -0.67 18.56 20.52
CA VAL A 266 -0.21 19.62 19.63
C VAL A 266 -1.14 19.74 18.44
N ARG A 267 -1.47 20.98 18.11
CA ARG A 267 -2.19 21.31 16.88
C ARG A 267 -1.57 22.53 16.21
N ILE A 268 -1.09 22.33 14.99
CA ILE A 268 -0.69 23.41 14.08
C ILE A 268 -1.82 23.62 13.08
N THR A 269 -2.24 24.87 12.91
CA THR A 269 -3.12 25.27 11.82
C THR A 269 -2.49 26.45 11.10
N GLN A 270 -2.12 26.27 9.83
CA GLN A 270 -1.53 27.31 9.00
C GLN A 270 -2.49 27.66 7.87
N THR A 271 -2.79 28.96 7.74
CA THR A 271 -3.59 29.50 6.65
C THR A 271 -2.81 30.56 5.89
N GLY A 272 -2.81 30.52 4.56
CA GLY A 272 -2.08 31.48 3.71
C GLY A 272 -0.81 30.88 3.11
N SER A 273 0.13 31.74 2.72
CA SER A 273 1.33 31.33 1.99
C SER A 273 2.62 31.55 2.77
N GLY A 274 3.52 30.57 2.77
CA GLY A 274 4.87 30.73 3.32
C GLY A 274 4.95 30.76 4.84
N ASN A 275 3.96 30.21 5.54
CA ASN A 275 4.00 30.16 7.01
C ASN A 275 5.00 29.09 7.46
N LEU A 276 5.74 29.39 8.53
CA LEU A 276 6.59 28.42 9.24
C LEU A 276 6.06 28.26 10.66
N ALA A 277 5.81 27.02 11.08
CA ALA A 277 5.42 26.68 12.44
C ALA A 277 6.22 25.46 12.89
N MET A 278 6.91 25.58 14.02
CA MET A 278 7.66 24.50 14.63
C MET A 278 7.22 24.40 16.08
N ILE A 279 6.87 23.20 16.53
CA ILE A 279 6.53 22.94 17.93
C ILE A 279 7.39 21.78 18.41
N ASN A 280 8.23 22.05 19.40
CA ASN A 280 8.94 21.01 20.15
C ASN A 280 8.33 20.96 21.55
N GLN A 281 7.76 19.82 21.94
CA GLN A 281 7.13 19.62 23.24
C GLN A 281 7.77 18.43 23.95
N HIS A 282 8.31 18.66 25.15
CA HIS A 282 9.02 17.67 25.98
C HIS A 282 8.37 17.50 27.36
#